data_AF-D6ZD33-F1
#
_entry.id   AF-D6ZD33-F1
#
_cell.length_a   1.000
_cell.length_b   1.000
_cell.length_c   1.000
_cell.angle_alpha   90.00
_cell.angle_beta   90.00
_cell.angle_gamma   90.00
#
_symmetry.space_group_name_H-M   'P 1'
#
loop_
_entity.id
_entity.type
_entity.pdbx_description
1 polymer ?
#
loop_
_entity_poly.entity_id
_entity_poly.type
_entity_poly.pdbx_seq_one_letter_code
_entity_poly.pdbx_strand_id
1 'polypeptide(L)'
;MSLTVLARTALCGAAALPFALPASLAAAAPVTVAYQVVGSGNATELVYWDENGAKQTLNAVPLPWSKTVSIPKTIPIHLNVVVPNGEVTCKIAVDGKPTSEIKGKYSARCSADITGS
;
A
#
# COMPACT_ATOMS: atom_id res chain seq x y z
N MET A 1 -23.74 -24.99 75.18
CA MET A 1 -23.34 -23.63 74.79
C MET A 1 -22.92 -23.68 73.32
N SER A 2 -23.67 -22.95 72.49
CA SER A 2 -23.45 -22.74 71.06
C SER A 2 -22.13 -22.01 70.78
N LEU A 3 -21.46 -22.28 69.66
CA LEU A 3 -21.44 -21.40 68.47
C LEU A 3 -20.57 -21.95 67.31
N THR A 4 -21.18 -21.97 66.14
CA THR A 4 -20.72 -22.20 64.75
C THR A 4 -19.61 -21.25 64.29
N VAL A 5 -18.64 -21.68 63.45
CA VAL A 5 -18.03 -20.83 62.38
C VAL A 5 -17.48 -21.66 61.19
N LEU A 6 -18.22 -21.57 60.09
CA LEU A 6 -17.88 -21.37 58.66
C LEU A 6 -16.95 -22.28 57.84
N ALA A 7 -17.54 -22.70 56.71
CA ALA A 7 -17.00 -23.37 55.54
C ALA A 7 -15.95 -22.55 54.76
N ARG A 8 -15.06 -23.26 54.05
CA ARG A 8 -14.37 -22.76 52.85
C ARG A 8 -14.39 -23.82 51.76
N THR A 9 -15.27 -23.61 50.79
CA THR A 9 -15.29 -24.20 49.46
C THR A 9 -14.01 -23.83 48.71
N ALA A 10 -13.32 -24.82 48.14
CA ALA A 10 -12.32 -24.58 47.10
C ALA A 10 -12.84 -25.21 45.79
N LEU A 11 -13.23 -24.35 44.86
CA LEU A 11 -13.72 -24.68 43.53
C LEU A 11 -12.58 -25.33 42.72
N CYS A 12 -12.84 -26.53 42.20
CA CYS A 12 -11.95 -27.23 41.27
C CYS A 12 -11.81 -26.43 39.96
N GLY A 13 -10.61 -26.46 39.38
CA GLY A 13 -10.12 -25.50 38.39
C GLY A 13 -10.90 -25.42 37.08
N ALA A 14 -10.89 -24.20 36.52
CA ALA A 14 -11.32 -23.95 35.15
C ALA A 14 -10.31 -24.58 34.18
N ALA A 15 -10.77 -25.56 33.40
CA ALA A 15 -10.06 -26.02 32.22
C ALA A 15 -10.00 -24.87 31.21
N ALA A 16 -8.83 -24.25 31.03
CA ALA A 16 -8.59 -23.30 29.98
C ALA A 16 -8.55 -24.05 28.63
N LEU A 17 -9.64 -23.95 27.86
CA LEU A 17 -9.62 -24.31 26.45
C LEU A 17 -8.63 -23.39 25.73
N PRO A 18 -7.69 -23.90 24.91
CA PRO A 18 -6.91 -23.03 24.05
C PRO A 18 -7.88 -22.46 23.00
N PHE A 19 -8.24 -21.20 23.17
CA PHE A 19 -8.89 -20.41 22.13
C PHE A 19 -7.86 -20.22 21.00
N ALA A 20 -7.75 -21.22 20.12
CA ALA A 20 -7.01 -21.06 18.88
C ALA A 20 -7.79 -20.04 18.04
N LEU A 21 -7.34 -18.79 18.07
CA LEU A 21 -7.85 -17.74 17.19
C LEU A 21 -7.85 -18.27 15.75
N PRO A 22 -8.93 -18.09 14.98
CA PRO A 22 -8.91 -18.47 13.58
C PRO A 22 -7.80 -17.66 12.90
N ALA A 23 -6.83 -18.37 12.33
CA ALA A 23 -5.84 -17.80 11.43
C ALA A 23 -6.55 -17.37 10.13
N SER A 24 -7.30 -16.28 10.19
CA SER A 24 -8.00 -15.71 9.02
C SER A 24 -7.98 -14.18 9.03
N LEU A 25 -6.86 -13.63 9.50
CA LEU A 25 -6.43 -12.25 9.28
C LEU A 25 -5.10 -12.23 8.53
N ALA A 26 -4.87 -13.22 7.64
CA ALA A 26 -3.78 -13.14 6.70
C ALA A 26 -4.05 -11.95 5.77
N ALA A 27 -3.54 -10.77 6.14
CA ALA A 27 -3.50 -9.63 5.25
C ALA A 27 -2.85 -10.10 3.95
N ALA A 28 -3.50 -9.83 2.81
CA ALA A 28 -2.94 -10.19 1.51
C ALA A 28 -1.51 -9.65 1.43
N ALA A 29 -0.57 -10.49 0.98
CA ALA A 29 0.82 -10.08 0.87
C ALA A 29 0.93 -8.80 0.02
N PRO A 30 1.75 -7.82 0.43
CA PRO A 30 1.90 -6.59 -0.31
C PRO A 30 2.48 -6.85 -1.71
N VAL A 31 2.22 -5.94 -2.64
CA VAL A 31 2.78 -5.97 -4.00
C VAL A 31 3.94 -5.02 -4.13
N THR A 32 4.89 -5.37 -4.99
CA THR A 32 5.97 -4.47 -5.39
C THR A 32 5.49 -3.63 -6.57
N VAL A 33 5.44 -2.31 -6.39
CA VAL A 33 5.05 -1.37 -7.44
C VAL A 33 6.27 -0.58 -7.88
N ALA A 34 6.56 -0.63 -9.17
CA ALA A 34 7.59 0.18 -9.81
C ALA A 34 6.93 1.29 -10.64
N TYR A 35 7.17 2.54 -10.24
CA TYR A 35 6.79 3.75 -10.94
C TYR A 35 7.96 4.24 -11.79
N GLN A 36 7.69 4.63 -13.03
CA GLN A 36 8.67 5.27 -13.90
C GLN A 36 8.05 6.43 -14.65
N VAL A 37 8.81 7.49 -14.83
CA VAL A 37 8.47 8.63 -15.67
C VAL A 37 9.63 8.89 -16.62
N VAL A 38 9.34 8.85 -17.91
CA VAL A 38 10.28 9.18 -18.98
C VAL A 38 9.86 10.49 -19.61
N GLY A 39 10.79 11.43 -19.69
CA GLY A 39 10.59 12.76 -20.23
C GLY A 39 11.90 13.54 -20.11
N SER A 40 11.88 14.81 -20.49
CA SER A 40 13.04 15.70 -20.44
C SER A 40 12.82 16.85 -19.44
N GLY A 41 13.91 17.37 -18.89
CA GLY A 41 13.86 18.52 -17.98
C GLY A 41 13.32 18.13 -16.59
N ASN A 42 12.50 18.99 -16.01
CA ASN A 42 11.89 18.75 -14.71
C ASN A 42 10.37 18.65 -14.83
N ALA A 43 9.78 17.67 -14.14
CA ALA A 43 8.35 17.68 -13.86
C ALA A 43 8.04 18.81 -12.87
N THR A 44 7.02 19.59 -13.18
CA THR A 44 6.50 20.61 -12.25
C THR A 44 5.90 19.93 -11.03
N GLU A 45 5.12 18.88 -11.26
CA GLU A 45 4.47 18.06 -10.23
C GLU A 45 4.54 16.58 -10.61
N LEU A 46 4.80 15.71 -9.62
CA LEU A 46 4.70 14.27 -9.74
C LEU A 46 3.99 13.72 -8.50
N VAL A 47 2.91 12.97 -8.70
CA VAL A 47 2.11 12.36 -7.63
C VAL A 47 2.11 10.85 -7.76
N TYR A 48 2.45 10.13 -6.68
CA TYR A 48 2.46 8.67 -6.62
C TYR A 48 1.95 8.16 -5.26
N TRP A 49 1.68 6.86 -5.12
CA TRP A 49 1.29 6.23 -3.85
C TRP A 49 2.48 5.51 -3.21
N ASP A 50 2.72 5.75 -1.93
CA ASP A 50 3.82 5.17 -1.17
C ASP A 50 3.48 3.84 -0.49
N GLU A 51 4.42 3.31 0.31
CA GLU A 51 4.30 2.06 1.05
C GLU A 51 3.12 2.04 2.05
N ASN A 52 2.68 3.22 2.51
CA ASN A 52 1.56 3.37 3.42
C ASN A 52 0.21 3.51 2.67
N GLY A 53 0.24 3.44 1.33
CA GLY A 53 -0.93 3.73 0.50
C GLY A 53 -1.30 5.22 0.51
N ALA A 54 -0.40 6.10 0.92
CA ALA A 54 -0.61 7.54 0.94
C ALA A 54 -0.10 8.19 -0.34
N LYS A 55 -0.79 9.25 -0.79
CA LYS A 55 -0.34 10.06 -1.92
C LYS A 55 0.86 10.90 -1.50
N GLN A 56 1.91 10.85 -2.30
CA GLN A 56 3.09 11.69 -2.20
C GLN A 56 3.13 12.63 -3.39
N THR A 57 3.28 13.92 -3.10
CA THR A 57 3.44 14.97 -4.12
C THR A 57 4.86 15.49 -4.09
N LEU A 58 5.54 15.38 -5.22
CA LEU A 58 6.89 15.90 -5.44
C LEU A 58 6.82 17.05 -6.43
N ASN A 59 7.63 18.08 -6.22
CA ASN A 59 7.69 19.27 -7.08
C ASN A 59 9.09 19.42 -7.67
N ALA A 60 9.18 19.99 -8.88
CA ALA A 60 10.44 20.25 -9.57
C ALA A 60 11.37 19.01 -9.68
N VAL A 61 10.78 17.86 -10.04
CA VAL A 61 11.48 16.58 -10.06
C VAL A 61 12.26 16.41 -11.38
N PRO A 62 13.57 16.12 -11.36
CA PRO A 62 14.32 15.85 -12.58
C PRO A 62 13.84 14.56 -13.26
N LEU A 63 13.70 14.62 -14.58
CA LEU A 63 13.34 13.48 -15.42
C LEU A 63 14.57 12.96 -16.19
N PRO A 64 14.70 11.64 -16.40
CA PRO A 64 13.74 10.59 -16.02
C PRO A 64 13.75 10.29 -14.50
N TRP A 65 12.61 9.83 -13.98
CA TRP A 65 12.41 9.50 -12.57
C TRP A 65 11.91 8.08 -12.39
N SER A 66 12.30 7.43 -11.28
CA SER A 66 11.76 6.13 -10.90
C SER A 66 11.68 5.95 -9.39
N LYS A 67 10.75 5.11 -8.95
CA LYS A 67 10.58 4.72 -7.54
C LYS A 67 9.96 3.33 -7.47
N THR A 68 10.47 2.49 -6.56
CA THR A 68 9.87 1.21 -6.23
C THR A 68 9.43 1.22 -4.78
N VAL A 69 8.22 0.72 -4.51
CA VAL A 69 7.62 0.65 -3.18
C VAL A 69 6.88 -0.68 -2.99
N SER A 70 6.70 -1.09 -1.74
CA SER A 70 5.88 -2.26 -1.39
C SER A 70 4.57 -1.77 -0.77
N ILE A 71 3.44 -2.03 -1.41
CA ILE A 71 2.13 -1.47 -1.03
C ILE A 71 1.16 -2.61 -0.69
N PRO A 72 0.36 -2.51 0.38
CA PRO A 72 -0.75 -3.43 0.63
C PRO A 72 -1.74 -3.46 -0.54
N LYS A 73 -2.28 -4.64 -0.86
CA LYS A 73 -3.27 -4.90 -1.93
C LYS A 73 -4.68 -4.39 -1.56
N THR A 74 -4.81 -3.12 -1.18
CA THR A 74 -6.07 -2.61 -0.59
C THR A 74 -6.71 -1.47 -1.37
N ILE A 75 -5.96 -0.80 -2.25
CA ILE A 75 -6.40 0.41 -2.95
C ILE A 75 -5.91 0.43 -4.41
N PRO A 76 -6.65 1.03 -5.35
CA PRO A 76 -6.08 1.40 -6.63
C PRO A 76 -5.02 2.49 -6.45
N ILE A 77 -3.99 2.46 -7.30
CA ILE A 77 -2.86 3.39 -7.27
C ILE A 77 -2.76 4.19 -8.57
N HIS A 78 -2.14 5.37 -8.48
CA HIS A 78 -1.90 6.21 -9.65
C HIS A 78 -0.49 6.78 -9.68
N LEU A 79 -0.06 7.14 -10.89
CA LEU A 79 1.13 7.95 -11.16
C LEU A 79 0.69 9.10 -12.05
N ASN A 80 0.68 10.32 -11.52
CA ASN A 80 0.40 11.54 -12.28
C ASN A 80 1.68 12.35 -12.43
N VAL A 81 1.92 12.89 -13.62
CA VAL A 81 3.04 13.78 -13.88
C VAL A 81 2.60 14.95 -14.74
N VAL A 82 3.06 16.14 -14.38
CA VAL A 82 2.88 17.38 -15.15
C VAL A 82 4.26 17.94 -15.49
N VAL A 83 4.47 18.27 -16.76
CA VAL A 83 5.70 18.89 -17.29
C VAL A 83 5.35 20.24 -17.94
N PRO A 84 6.24 21.24 -17.88
CA PRO A 84 5.96 22.57 -18.43
C PRO A 84 5.88 22.56 -19.97
N ASN A 85 6.55 21.62 -20.63
CA ASN A 85 6.55 21.47 -22.07
C ASN A 85 6.94 20.04 -22.47
N GLY A 86 6.74 19.72 -23.75
CA GLY A 86 7.14 18.44 -24.33
C GLY A 86 6.19 17.28 -24.01
N GLU A 87 6.67 16.08 -24.33
CA GLU A 87 5.98 14.83 -24.07
C GLU A 87 6.53 14.16 -22.82
N VAL A 88 5.66 13.43 -22.13
CA VAL A 88 6.02 12.64 -20.96
C VAL A 88 5.30 11.30 -21.03
N THR A 89 5.97 10.25 -20.57
CA THR A 89 5.42 8.89 -20.48
C THR A 89 5.50 8.43 -19.04
N CYS A 90 4.36 8.07 -18.46
CA CYS A 90 4.31 7.37 -17.17
C CYS A 90 4.24 5.87 -17.41
N LYS A 91 4.82 5.08 -16.51
CA LYS A 91 4.74 3.61 -16.49
C LYS A 91 4.52 3.11 -15.07
N ILE A 92 3.70 2.09 -14.93
CA ILE A 92 3.50 1.33 -13.70
C ILE A 92 3.72 -0.15 -14.01
N ALA A 93 4.53 -0.81 -13.19
CA ALA A 93 4.63 -2.26 -13.14
C ALA A 93 4.32 -2.76 -11.73
N VAL A 94 3.57 -3.85 -11.63
CA VAL A 94 3.20 -4.51 -10.37
C VAL A 94 3.80 -5.92 -10.38
N ASP A 95 4.58 -6.24 -9.36
CA ASP A 95 5.34 -7.50 -9.24
C ASP A 95 6.16 -7.81 -10.51
N GLY A 96 6.78 -6.76 -11.08
CA GLY A 96 7.56 -6.85 -12.31
C GLY A 96 6.77 -6.95 -13.61
N LYS A 97 5.43 -7.04 -13.54
CA LYS A 97 4.56 -7.08 -14.73
C LYS A 97 4.12 -5.66 -15.12
N PRO A 98 4.31 -5.23 -16.38
CA PRO A 98 3.83 -3.92 -16.82
C PRO A 98 2.29 -3.91 -16.82
N THR A 99 1.68 -2.95 -16.12
CA THR A 99 0.22 -2.83 -15.98
C THR A 99 -0.34 -1.59 -16.67
N SER A 100 0.44 -0.52 -16.75
CA SER A 100 0.02 0.74 -17.36
C SER A 100 1.21 1.46 -17.98
N GLU A 101 1.05 1.94 -19.20
CA GLU A 101 1.98 2.85 -19.86
C GLU A 101 1.17 3.86 -20.67
N ILE A 102 1.29 5.14 -20.34
CA ILE A 102 0.54 6.20 -21.00
C ILE A 102 1.50 7.32 -21.35
N LYS A 103 1.47 7.70 -22.63
CA LYS A 103 2.18 8.86 -23.17
C LYS A 103 1.21 10.03 -23.32
N GLY A 104 1.65 11.22 -22.94
CA GLY A 104 0.89 12.44 -23.12
C GLY A 104 1.78 13.65 -23.38
N LYS A 105 1.14 14.78 -23.67
CA LYS A 105 1.79 16.08 -23.88
C LYS A 105 1.43 16.98 -22.70
N TYR A 106 2.42 17.61 -22.08
CA TYR A 106 2.32 18.39 -20.83
C TYR A 106 1.90 17.61 -19.58
N SER A 107 1.19 16.49 -19.70
CA SER A 107 0.92 15.59 -18.57
C SER A 107 0.70 14.15 -19.03
N ALA A 108 0.86 13.21 -18.10
CA ALA A 108 0.45 11.82 -18.25
C ALA A 108 -0.05 11.27 -16.92
N ARG A 109 -1.08 10.42 -16.97
CA ARG A 109 -1.65 9.77 -15.78
C ARG A 109 -1.80 8.29 -16.01
N CYS A 110 -1.13 7.49 -15.20
CA CYS A 110 -1.21 6.05 -15.16
C CYS A 110 -1.99 5.60 -13.93
N SER A 111 -2.60 4.42 -14.03
CA SER A 111 -3.32 3.79 -12.92
C SER A 111 -3.14 2.28 -12.97
N ALA A 112 -3.07 1.66 -11.80
CA ALA A 112 -3.12 0.22 -11.68
C ALA A 112 -4.08 -0.15 -10.55
N ASP A 113 -4.92 -1.14 -10.79
CA ASP A 113 -5.69 -1.78 -9.74
C ASP A 113 -4.84 -2.90 -9.13
N ILE A 114 -4.64 -2.84 -7.81
CA ILE A 114 -3.89 -3.85 -7.05
C ILE A 114 -4.77 -4.56 -6.01
N THR A 115 -6.10 -4.40 -6.12
CA THR A 115 -7.06 -4.85 -5.09
C THR A 115 -7.42 -6.34 -5.16
N GLY A 116 -6.84 -7.10 -6.10
CA GLY A 116 -7.12 -8.53 -6.27
C GLY A 116 -6.00 -9.35 -6.90
N SER A 117 -4.75 -8.88 -6.80
CA SER A 117 -3.57 -9.63 -7.30
C SER A 117 -3.15 -10.76 -6.39
#